data_AF-A0A369GTA0-F1
#
_entry.id   AF-A0A369GTA0-F1
#
_cell.length_a   1.000
_cell.length_b   1.000
_cell.length_c   1.000
_cell.angle_alpha   90.00
_cell.angle_beta   90.00
_cell.angle_gamma   90.00
#
_symmetry.space_group_name_H-M   'P 1'
#
loop_
_entity.id
_entity.type
_entity.pdbx_description
1 polymer ?
#
loop_
_entity_poly.entity_id
_entity_poly.type
_entity_poly.pdbx_seq_one_letter_code
_entity_poly.pdbx_strand_id
1 'polypeptide(L)'
;MLPRFLLPQLSWGKVTRTTRPRIWTAMRQGQQHRGFHVSASRRRDHHFDTLKFVRRLQSEGFTEEQSVAMMKVLNDVIEESIQNLTRTMVLREEAAKATYTQKVDFAKLRSELLSADSSESNTTRSAHERLTNDIAKLSSRLRDEISRTQASVRLDLNLEKGRIREEAVGQELKIKETETKIEQEVAALREKLELVKFQTLQWLMGVCTGFAALLLGAWRLLM
;
A
#
# COMPACT_ATOMS: atom_id res chain seq x y z
N MET A 1 58.72 -3.35 2.68
CA MET A 1 59.16 -3.77 1.33
C MET A 1 57.93 -3.87 0.43
N LEU A 2 57.90 -3.04 -0.63
CA LEU A 2 57.04 -3.05 -1.85
C LEU A 2 55.48 -3.01 -1.74
N PRO A 3 54.76 -2.39 -2.69
CA PRO A 3 54.82 -0.97 -3.04
C PRO A 3 53.42 -0.32 -3.22
N ARG A 4 53.47 1.01 -3.40
CA ARG A 4 52.38 1.98 -3.48
C ARG A 4 52.44 2.64 -4.86
N PHE A 5 51.44 2.46 -5.73
CA PHE A 5 51.15 3.19 -7.01
C PHE A 5 49.81 2.59 -7.52
N LEU A 6 48.74 3.25 -8.00
CA LEU A 6 48.45 4.58 -8.54
C LEU A 6 46.96 4.88 -8.28
N LEU A 7 46.61 6.08 -7.82
CA LEU A 7 45.27 6.67 -7.99
C LEU A 7 45.45 8.15 -8.36
N PRO A 8 44.86 8.63 -9.48
CA PRO A 8 45.00 10.02 -9.89
C PRO A 8 44.11 10.94 -9.05
N GLN A 9 44.73 12.05 -8.63
CA GLN A 9 44.12 13.22 -8.04
C GLN A 9 43.08 13.84 -8.99
N LEU A 10 41.83 13.94 -8.56
CA LEU A 10 40.89 14.91 -9.13
C LEU A 10 40.42 15.87 -8.02
N SER A 11 40.77 17.13 -8.21
CA SER A 11 40.49 18.27 -7.36
C SER A 11 39.00 18.52 -7.22
N TRP A 12 38.54 18.72 -5.98
CA TRP A 12 37.17 19.13 -5.68
C TRP A 12 36.95 20.59 -6.11
N GLY A 13 36.09 20.79 -7.10
CA GLY A 13 35.61 22.10 -7.53
C GLY A 13 34.70 22.73 -6.48
N LYS A 14 34.90 24.04 -6.27
CA LYS A 14 34.22 24.90 -5.29
C LYS A 14 32.70 24.91 -5.48
N VAL A 15 31.99 24.81 -4.36
CA VAL A 15 30.54 25.02 -4.23
C VAL A 15 30.22 26.50 -4.51
N THR A 16 29.54 26.78 -5.63
CA THR A 16 28.98 28.10 -5.92
C THR A 16 27.55 28.20 -5.37
N ARG A 17 27.35 29.10 -4.40
CA ARG A 17 26.04 29.60 -3.97
C ARG A 17 25.33 30.23 -5.18
N THR A 18 24.21 29.66 -5.59
CA THR A 18 23.30 30.29 -6.55
C THR A 18 22.14 30.97 -5.81
N THR A 19 22.07 32.26 -6.07
CA THR A 19 21.17 33.26 -5.51
C THR A 19 19.76 33.05 -6.05
N ARG A 20 18.75 33.03 -5.17
CA ARG A 20 17.33 33.08 -5.54
C ARG A 20 17.02 34.41 -6.25
N PRO A 21 16.30 34.44 -7.38
CA PRO A 21 15.58 35.63 -7.78
C PRO A 21 14.18 35.62 -7.17
N ARG A 22 13.90 36.63 -6.32
CA ARG A 22 12.53 37.09 -6.03
C ARG A 22 12.02 37.76 -7.30
N ILE A 23 11.00 37.18 -7.94
CA ILE A 23 10.23 37.84 -8.98
C ILE A 23 8.83 38.07 -8.43
N TRP A 24 8.63 39.24 -7.84
CA TRP A 24 7.34 39.89 -7.77
C TRP A 24 7.44 41.08 -8.70
N THR A 25 6.88 40.95 -9.91
CA THR A 25 6.74 42.09 -10.82
C THR A 25 5.32 42.13 -11.33
N ALA A 26 4.56 43.02 -10.69
CA ALA A 26 3.36 43.70 -11.13
C ALA A 26 2.64 43.11 -12.35
N MET A 27 1.49 42.47 -12.08
CA MET A 27 0.41 42.29 -13.02
C MET A 27 -0.23 43.67 -13.29
N ARG A 28 0.43 44.48 -14.12
CA ARG A 28 -0.13 45.73 -14.64
C ARG A 28 -1.09 45.35 -15.77
N GLN A 29 -2.38 45.20 -15.43
CA GLN A 29 -3.46 45.12 -16.40
C GLN A 29 -3.42 46.39 -17.26
N GLY A 30 -2.94 46.26 -18.49
CA GLY A 30 -3.14 47.28 -19.52
C GLY A 30 -4.58 47.19 -20.00
N GLN A 31 -5.44 48.08 -19.48
CA GLN A 31 -6.70 48.43 -20.14
C GLN A 31 -6.39 48.95 -21.54
N GLN A 32 -6.47 48.08 -22.54
CA GLN A 32 -6.52 48.49 -23.94
C GLN A 32 -7.96 48.89 -24.23
N HIS A 33 -8.23 50.19 -24.20
CA HIS A 33 -9.45 50.76 -24.75
C HIS A 33 -9.55 50.32 -26.22
N ARG A 34 -10.48 49.40 -26.51
CA ARG A 34 -10.87 49.05 -27.88
C ARG A 34 -11.51 50.28 -28.52
N GLY A 35 -10.76 51.01 -29.33
CA GLY A 35 -11.33 52.00 -30.23
C GLY A 35 -12.32 51.32 -31.17
N PHE A 36 -13.57 51.78 -31.17
CA PHE A 36 -14.58 51.36 -32.14
C PHE A 36 -14.15 51.89 -33.51
N HIS A 37 -13.53 51.03 -34.32
CA HIS A 37 -13.36 51.31 -35.74
C HIS A 37 -14.64 50.92 -36.46
N VAL A 38 -15.38 51.92 -36.93
CA VAL A 38 -16.40 51.73 -37.97
C VAL A 38 -15.63 51.33 -39.23
N SER A 39 -15.77 50.08 -39.65
CA SER A 39 -15.26 49.61 -40.94
C SER A 39 -15.85 50.52 -42.03
N ALA A 40 -15.01 51.35 -42.66
CA ALA A 40 -15.42 52.21 -43.76
C ALA A 40 -16.16 51.36 -44.79
N SER A 41 -17.36 51.78 -45.22
CA SER A 41 -18.15 51.02 -46.17
C SER A 41 -17.30 50.81 -47.43
N ARG A 42 -16.84 49.58 -47.64
CA ARG A 42 -16.06 49.21 -48.82
C ARG A 42 -16.92 49.57 -50.01
N ARG A 43 -16.50 50.57 -50.81
CA ARG A 43 -17.19 50.91 -52.06
C ARG A 43 -17.31 49.61 -52.84
N ARG A 44 -18.53 49.26 -53.25
CA ARG A 44 -18.78 48.13 -54.14
C ARG A 44 -18.02 48.39 -55.43
N ASP A 45 -16.85 47.79 -55.56
CA ASP A 45 -16.17 47.71 -56.85
C ASP A 45 -17.11 46.96 -57.78
N HIS A 46 -17.54 47.63 -58.84
CA HIS A 46 -18.33 46.99 -59.88
C HIS A 46 -17.37 46.09 -60.65
N HIS A 47 -17.25 44.84 -60.21
CA HIS A 47 -16.30 43.88 -60.77
C HIS A 47 -16.63 43.51 -62.23
N PHE A 48 -17.83 43.86 -62.72
CA PHE A 48 -18.28 43.57 -64.08
C PHE A 48 -18.87 44.82 -64.76
N ASP A 49 -18.19 45.29 -65.82
CA ASP A 49 -18.62 46.43 -66.64
C ASP A 49 -19.56 45.95 -67.76
N THR A 50 -20.85 46.05 -67.48
CA THR A 50 -21.93 45.58 -68.38
C THR A 50 -21.99 46.37 -69.69
N LEU A 51 -21.66 47.67 -69.64
CA LEU A 51 -21.74 48.56 -70.80
C LEU A 51 -20.58 48.33 -71.77
N LYS A 52 -19.36 48.10 -71.26
CA LYS A 52 -18.20 47.76 -72.08
C LYS A 52 -18.38 46.42 -72.79
N PHE A 53 -19.06 45.46 -72.16
CA PHE A 53 -19.39 44.17 -72.76
C PHE A 53 -20.36 44.32 -73.93
N VAL A 54 -21.45 45.07 -73.74
CA VAL A 54 -22.44 45.35 -74.80
C VAL A 54 -21.83 46.10 -75.97
N ARG A 55 -21.03 47.15 -75.72
CA ARG A 55 -20.36 47.92 -76.78
C ARG A 55 -19.39 47.08 -77.60
N ARG A 56 -18.71 46.10 -76.96
CA ARG A 56 -17.81 45.18 -77.65
C ARG A 56 -18.56 44.21 -78.55
N LEU A 57 -19.70 43.68 -78.11
CA LEU A 57 -20.56 42.84 -78.94
C LEU A 57 -21.13 43.62 -80.14
N GLN A 58 -21.53 44.88 -79.93
CA GLN A 58 -21.96 45.75 -81.01
C GLN A 58 -20.85 46.00 -82.05
N SER A 59 -19.59 46.19 -81.62
CA SER A 59 -18.46 46.35 -82.54
C SER A 59 -18.12 45.09 -83.34
N GLU A 60 -18.53 43.91 -82.86
CA GLU A 60 -18.34 42.61 -83.52
C GLU A 60 -19.54 42.22 -84.41
N GLY A 61 -20.50 43.14 -84.61
CA GLY A 61 -21.62 42.98 -85.55
C GLY A 61 -22.93 42.47 -84.94
N PHE A 62 -23.05 42.39 -83.61
CA PHE A 62 -24.32 42.05 -82.95
C PHE A 62 -25.26 43.25 -82.82
N THR A 63 -26.57 43.02 -82.88
CA THR A 63 -27.54 44.08 -82.59
C THR A 63 -27.51 44.45 -81.11
N GLU A 64 -27.94 45.67 -80.78
CA GLU A 64 -28.00 46.13 -79.39
C GLU A 64 -28.86 45.21 -78.51
N GLU A 65 -30.02 44.80 -79.03
CA GLU A 65 -30.95 43.90 -78.34
C GLU A 65 -30.33 42.53 -78.04
N GLN A 66 -29.61 41.94 -79.01
CA GLN A 66 -28.90 40.68 -78.84
C GLN A 66 -27.75 40.79 -77.84
N SER A 67 -27.01 41.89 -77.91
CA SER A 67 -25.89 42.17 -77.00
C SER A 67 -26.36 42.33 -75.56
N VAL A 68 -27.48 43.02 -75.35
CA VAL A 68 -28.12 43.19 -74.04
C VAL A 68 -28.70 41.87 -73.53
N ALA A 69 -29.31 41.05 -74.39
CA ALA A 69 -29.84 39.74 -74.00
C ALA A 69 -28.72 38.79 -73.54
N MET A 70 -27.62 38.72 -74.29
CA MET A 70 -26.45 37.89 -73.95
C MET A 70 -25.81 38.34 -72.63
N MET A 71 -25.74 39.65 -72.42
CA MET A 71 -25.24 40.24 -71.19
C MET A 71 -26.07 39.86 -69.95
N LYS A 72 -27.40 39.76 -70.08
CA LYS A 72 -28.29 39.32 -68.99
C LYS A 72 -28.05 37.87 -68.60
N VAL A 73 -27.99 36.97 -69.58
CA VAL A 73 -27.72 35.53 -69.34
C VAL A 73 -26.36 35.35 -68.68
N LEU A 74 -25.34 36.09 -69.11
CA LEU A 74 -24.01 36.02 -68.51
C LEU A 74 -24.01 36.54 -67.05
N ASN A 75 -24.78 37.59 -66.76
CA ASN A 75 -24.95 38.09 -65.40
C ASN A 75 -25.56 37.00 -64.49
N ASP A 76 -26.60 36.32 -64.97
CA ASP A 76 -27.27 35.25 -64.20
C ASP A 76 -26.31 34.09 -63.89
N VAL A 77 -25.50 33.65 -64.86
CA VAL A 77 -24.49 32.58 -64.67
C VAL A 77 -23.37 33.02 -63.72
N ILE A 78 -22.91 34.28 -63.82
CA ILE A 78 -21.88 34.82 -62.93
C ILE A 78 -22.42 34.92 -61.49
N GLU A 79 -23.65 35.39 -61.31
CA GLU A 79 -24.30 35.49 -60.00
C GLU A 79 -24.45 34.09 -59.36
N GLU A 80 -24.93 33.10 -60.12
CA GLU A 80 -25.02 31.71 -59.66
C GLU A 80 -23.64 31.14 -59.29
N SER A 81 -22.61 31.41 -60.11
CA SER A 81 -21.24 30.97 -59.86
C SER A 81 -20.63 31.60 -58.60
N ILE A 82 -20.82 32.91 -58.40
CA ILE A 82 -20.35 33.62 -57.21
C ILE A 82 -21.05 33.10 -55.96
N GLN A 83 -22.37 32.89 -56.00
CA GLN A 83 -23.11 32.33 -54.86
C GLN A 83 -22.64 30.91 -54.51
N ASN A 84 -22.39 30.06 -55.51
CA ASN A 84 -21.89 28.70 -55.30
C ASN A 84 -20.48 28.69 -54.67
N LEU A 85 -19.58 29.55 -55.15
CA LEU A 85 -18.24 29.70 -54.57
C LEU A 85 -18.29 30.25 -53.14
N THR A 86 -19.08 31.29 -52.91
CA THR A 86 -19.17 31.95 -51.60
C THR A 86 -19.78 31.03 -50.55
N ARG A 87 -20.63 30.07 -50.93
CA ARG A 87 -21.23 29.08 -50.01
C ARG A 87 -20.21 28.14 -49.35
N THR A 88 -19.07 27.89 -49.99
CA THR A 88 -18.01 27.00 -49.45
C THR A 88 -16.84 27.77 -48.87
N MET A 89 -16.79 29.09 -49.07
CA MET A 89 -15.73 29.96 -48.56
C MET A 89 -16.09 30.52 -47.18
N VAL A 90 -15.07 30.72 -46.36
CA VAL A 90 -15.20 31.36 -45.05
C VAL A 90 -14.52 32.72 -45.10
N LEU A 91 -15.16 33.73 -44.48
CA LEU A 91 -14.57 35.05 -44.33
C LEU A 91 -13.28 34.95 -43.51
N ARG A 92 -12.22 35.65 -43.94
CA ARG A 92 -10.92 35.63 -43.23
C ARG A 92 -11.04 36.05 -41.77
N GLU A 93 -11.99 36.94 -41.47
CA GLU A 93 -12.31 37.38 -40.11
C GLU A 93 -12.89 36.23 -39.26
N GLU A 94 -13.85 35.48 -39.78
CA GLU A 94 -14.45 34.34 -39.08
C GLU A 94 -13.44 33.23 -38.86
N ALA A 95 -12.62 32.92 -39.86
CA ALA A 95 -11.54 31.94 -39.72
C ALA A 95 -10.51 32.38 -38.67
N ALA A 96 -10.12 33.66 -38.65
CA ALA A 96 -9.21 34.20 -37.65
C ALA A 96 -9.80 34.17 -36.23
N LYS A 97 -11.10 34.50 -36.09
CA LYS A 97 -11.83 34.43 -34.83
C LYS A 97 -11.92 32.99 -34.31
N ALA A 98 -12.28 32.02 -35.16
CA ALA A 98 -12.33 30.62 -34.80
C ALA A 98 -10.96 30.11 -34.32
N THR A 99 -9.89 30.46 -35.04
CA THR A 99 -8.52 30.11 -34.67
C THR A 99 -8.10 30.74 -33.34
N TYR A 100 -8.50 31.98 -33.08
CA TYR A 100 -8.21 32.66 -31.81
C TYR A 100 -8.92 31.97 -30.63
N THR A 101 -10.21 31.67 -30.77
CA THR A 101 -10.97 30.93 -29.75
C THR A 101 -10.34 29.58 -29.45
N GLN A 102 -9.98 28.81 -30.48
CA GLN A 102 -9.28 27.52 -30.31
C GLN A 102 -7.97 27.69 -29.51
N LYS A 103 -7.15 28.70 -29.82
CA LYS A 103 -5.90 28.94 -29.09
C LYS A 103 -6.13 29.25 -27.62
N VAL A 104 -7.16 30.04 -27.30
CA VAL A 104 -7.54 30.35 -25.92
C VAL A 104 -8.02 29.09 -25.20
N ASP A 105 -8.86 28.29 -25.85
CA ASP A 105 -9.36 27.03 -25.29
C ASP A 105 -8.22 26.04 -25.01
N PHE A 106 -7.27 25.90 -25.94
CA PHE A 106 -6.08 25.07 -25.72
C PHE A 106 -5.21 25.57 -24.57
N ALA A 107 -5.05 26.88 -24.44
CA ALA A 107 -4.31 27.45 -23.31
C ALA A 107 -5.01 27.18 -21.98
N LYS A 108 -6.34 27.28 -21.94
CA LYS A 108 -7.16 26.98 -20.76
C LYS A 108 -7.11 25.50 -20.40
N LEU A 109 -7.35 24.61 -21.36
CA LEU A 109 -7.28 23.16 -21.17
C LEU A 109 -5.90 22.72 -20.65
N ARG A 110 -4.82 23.29 -21.20
CA ARG A 110 -3.47 23.02 -20.72
C ARG A 110 -3.28 23.45 -19.27
N SER A 111 -3.80 24.61 -18.88
CA SER A 111 -3.72 25.10 -17.51
C SER A 111 -4.50 24.21 -16.54
N GLU A 112 -5.73 23.82 -16.92
CA GLU A 112 -6.57 22.92 -16.13
C GLU A 112 -5.93 21.54 -15.99
N LEU A 113 -5.38 20.99 -17.07
CA LEU A 113 -4.68 19.70 -17.06
C LEU A 113 -3.46 19.73 -16.13
N LEU A 114 -2.61 20.75 -16.23
CA LEU A 114 -1.44 20.88 -15.37
C LEU A 114 -1.82 21.04 -13.89
N SER A 115 -2.91 21.78 -13.62
CA SER A 115 -3.42 21.94 -12.26
C SER A 115 -4.00 20.64 -11.70
N ALA A 116 -4.77 19.91 -12.51
CA ALA A 116 -5.37 18.64 -12.12
C ALA A 116 -4.29 17.57 -11.88
N ASP A 117 -3.34 17.43 -12.82
CA ASP A 117 -2.22 16.49 -12.72
C ASP A 117 -1.36 16.76 -11.48
N SER A 118 -1.01 18.02 -11.22
CA SER A 118 -0.25 18.37 -10.02
C SER A 118 -1.04 18.08 -8.73
N SER A 119 -2.34 18.38 -8.71
CA SER A 119 -3.21 18.11 -7.55
C SER A 119 -3.36 16.61 -7.27
N GLU A 120 -3.59 15.81 -8.31
CA GLU A 120 -3.75 14.37 -8.22
C GLU A 120 -2.43 13.69 -7.81
N SER A 121 -1.31 14.10 -8.42
CA SER A 121 0.02 13.63 -8.08
C SER A 121 0.38 13.93 -6.63
N ASN A 122 0.09 15.14 -6.15
CA ASN A 122 0.31 15.51 -4.75
C ASN A 122 -0.58 14.70 -3.78
N THR A 123 -1.85 14.48 -4.15
CA THR A 123 -2.79 13.68 -3.35
C THR A 123 -2.33 12.22 -3.25
N THR A 124 -1.95 11.63 -4.38
CA THR A 124 -1.44 10.26 -4.48
C THR A 124 -0.15 10.11 -3.68
N ARG A 125 0.79 11.05 -3.82
CA ARG A 125 2.05 11.05 -3.07
C ARG A 125 1.81 11.15 -1.57
N SER A 126 0.92 12.05 -1.13
CA SER A 126 0.55 12.19 0.28
C SER A 126 -0.08 10.91 0.83
N ALA A 127 -1.01 10.30 0.09
CA ALA A 127 -1.60 9.02 0.47
C ALA A 127 -0.54 7.92 0.57
N HIS A 128 0.37 7.84 -0.39
CA HIS A 128 1.46 6.87 -0.39
C HIS A 128 2.41 7.06 0.81
N GLU A 129 2.81 8.29 1.13
CA GLU A 129 3.63 8.59 2.30
C GLU A 129 2.91 8.22 3.62
N ARG A 130 1.60 8.51 3.73
CA ARG A 130 0.79 8.10 4.89
C ARG A 130 0.70 6.58 5.04
N LEU A 131 0.38 5.86 3.97
CA LEU A 131 0.30 4.40 3.97
C LEU A 131 1.65 3.76 4.31
N THR A 132 2.75 4.28 3.78
CA THR A 132 4.11 3.81 4.08
C THR A 132 4.42 3.96 5.58
N ASN A 133 4.06 5.11 6.17
CA ASN A 133 4.23 5.34 7.60
C ASN A 133 3.37 4.41 8.46
N ASP A 134 2.13 4.15 8.04
CA ASP A 134 1.23 3.25 8.77
C ASP A 134 1.70 1.80 8.69
N ILE A 135 2.22 1.35 7.54
CA ILE A 135 2.87 0.04 7.37
C ILE A 135 4.07 -0.07 8.32
N ALA A 136 4.93 0.94 8.38
CA ALA A 136 6.09 0.92 9.28
C ALA A 136 5.68 0.83 10.76
N LYS A 137 4.65 1.60 11.17
CA LYS A 137 4.09 1.55 12.53
C LYS A 137 3.49 0.19 12.85
N LEU A 138 2.68 -0.38 11.95
CA LEU A 138 2.06 -1.70 12.13
C LEU A 138 3.12 -2.79 12.22
N SER A 139 4.14 -2.73 11.37
CA SER A 139 5.27 -3.68 11.40
C SER A 139 6.02 -3.64 12.74
N SER A 140 6.29 -2.44 13.27
CA SER A 140 6.90 -2.28 14.60
C SER A 140 6.01 -2.86 15.71
N ARG A 141 4.72 -2.50 15.72
CA ARG A 141 3.76 -2.99 16.72
C ARG A 141 3.64 -4.51 16.71
N LEU A 142 3.53 -5.12 15.53
CA LEU A 142 3.47 -6.57 15.40
C LEU A 142 4.74 -7.23 15.90
N ARG A 143 5.91 -6.65 15.61
CA ARG A 143 7.18 -7.17 16.14
C ARG A 143 7.25 -7.10 17.66
N ASP A 144 6.76 -6.02 18.25
CA ASP A 144 6.72 -5.84 19.70
C ASP A 144 5.73 -6.82 20.36
N GLU A 145 4.55 -7.01 19.77
CA GLU A 145 3.55 -7.96 20.23
C GLU A 145 4.02 -9.42 20.11
N ILE A 146 4.68 -9.78 19.01
CA ILE A 146 5.29 -11.11 18.83
C ILE A 146 6.36 -11.32 19.90
N SER A 147 7.24 -10.34 20.12
CA SER A 147 8.32 -10.43 21.12
C SER A 147 7.76 -10.56 22.54
N ARG A 148 6.71 -9.79 22.86
CA ARG A 148 6.01 -9.86 24.14
C ARG A 148 5.32 -11.21 24.34
N THR A 149 4.60 -11.70 23.33
CA THR A 149 3.90 -12.99 23.37
C THR A 149 4.90 -14.13 23.52
N GLN A 150 6.02 -14.08 22.78
CA GLN A 150 7.09 -15.06 22.90
C GLN A 150 7.72 -15.06 24.30
N ALA A 151 7.94 -13.89 24.90
CA ALA A 151 8.44 -13.79 26.26
C ALA A 151 7.43 -14.35 27.28
N SER A 152 6.13 -14.07 27.12
CA SER A 152 5.06 -14.62 27.95
C SER A 152 5.03 -16.14 27.88
N VAL A 153 5.00 -16.73 26.68
CA VAL A 153 4.97 -18.18 26.50
C VAL A 153 6.22 -18.84 27.10
N ARG A 154 7.40 -18.23 26.93
CA ARG A 154 8.63 -18.73 27.57
C ARG A 154 8.54 -18.71 29.09
N LEU A 155 7.98 -17.65 29.67
CA LEU A 155 7.77 -17.57 31.11
C LEU A 155 6.78 -18.64 31.58
N ASP A 156 5.64 -18.79 30.90
CA ASP A 156 4.62 -19.77 31.23
C ASP A 156 5.19 -21.20 31.22
N LEU A 157 5.96 -21.55 30.19
CA LEU A 157 6.64 -22.85 30.12
C LEU A 157 7.67 -23.05 31.24
N ASN A 158 8.40 -22.01 31.61
CA ASN A 158 9.37 -22.09 32.70
C ASN A 158 8.68 -22.27 34.06
N LEU A 159 7.57 -21.56 34.30
CA LEU A 159 6.75 -21.71 35.51
C LEU A 159 6.13 -23.11 35.56
N GLU A 160 5.57 -23.59 34.46
CA GLU A 160 4.97 -24.91 34.37
C GLU A 160 6.01 -26.02 34.58
N LYS A 161 7.21 -25.88 34.01
CA LYS A 161 8.33 -26.80 34.28
C LYS A 161 8.74 -26.78 35.74
N GLY A 162 8.72 -25.60 36.38
CA GLY A 162 8.94 -25.45 37.82
C GLY A 162 7.89 -26.20 38.63
N ARG A 163 6.61 -25.99 38.33
CA ARG A 163 5.48 -26.65 38.97
C ARG A 163 5.54 -28.18 38.84
N ILE A 164 5.77 -28.70 37.64
CA ILE A 164 5.93 -30.15 37.40
C ILE A 164 7.09 -30.71 38.24
N ARG A 165 8.19 -29.97 38.36
CA ARG A 165 9.34 -30.39 39.18
C ARG A 165 8.99 -30.40 40.67
N GLU A 166 8.31 -29.38 41.17
CA GLU A 166 7.86 -29.32 42.57
C GLU A 166 6.87 -30.45 42.89
N GLU A 167 5.92 -30.72 41.99
CA GLU A 167 4.98 -31.85 42.11
C GLU A 167 5.71 -33.19 42.10
N ALA A 168 6.70 -33.38 41.21
CA ALA A 168 7.51 -34.59 41.15
C ALA A 168 8.32 -34.81 42.44
N VAL A 169 8.94 -33.76 42.99
CA VAL A 169 9.64 -33.83 44.28
C VAL A 169 8.66 -34.14 45.41
N GLY A 170 7.47 -33.54 45.41
CA GLY A 170 6.43 -33.82 46.38
C GLY A 170 5.95 -35.28 46.33
N GLN A 171 5.83 -35.85 45.13
CA GLN A 171 5.53 -37.27 44.95
C GLN A 171 6.69 -38.16 45.44
N GLU A 172 7.93 -37.81 45.14
CA GLU A 172 9.11 -38.55 45.60
C GLU A 172 9.19 -38.60 47.14
N LEU A 173 8.89 -37.49 47.81
CA LEU A 173 8.83 -37.45 49.28
C LEU A 173 7.73 -38.35 49.83
N LYS A 174 6.53 -38.32 49.24
CA LYS A 174 5.42 -39.21 49.65
C LYS A 174 5.80 -40.68 49.47
N ILE A 175 6.46 -41.02 48.36
CA ILE A 175 6.95 -42.38 48.10
C ILE A 175 7.94 -42.80 49.19
N LYS A 176 8.93 -41.97 49.51
CA LYS A 176 9.91 -42.27 50.58
C LYS A 176 9.24 -42.42 51.94
N GLU A 177 8.27 -41.56 52.27
CA GLU A 177 7.52 -41.69 53.51
C GLU A 177 6.77 -43.04 53.56
N THR A 178 6.10 -43.43 52.47
CA THR A 178 5.43 -44.74 52.41
C THR A 178 6.41 -45.92 52.47
N GLU A 179 7.58 -45.79 51.84
CA GLU A 179 8.63 -46.81 51.88
C GLU A 179 9.13 -47.01 53.32
N THR A 180 9.41 -45.92 54.05
CA THR A 180 9.82 -46.02 55.47
C THR A 180 8.73 -46.60 56.36
N LYS A 181 7.44 -46.29 56.11
CA LYS A 181 6.31 -46.91 56.83
C LYS A 181 6.24 -48.42 56.57
N ILE A 182 6.43 -48.84 55.32
CA ILE A 182 6.47 -50.26 54.97
C ILE A 182 7.63 -50.96 55.69
N GLU A 183 8.83 -50.37 55.70
CA GLU A 183 9.98 -50.93 56.42
C GLU A 183 9.70 -51.08 57.92
N GLN A 184 9.07 -50.08 58.55
CA GLN A 184 8.65 -50.14 59.95
C GLN A 184 7.62 -51.25 60.21
N GLU A 185 6.60 -51.36 59.36
CA GLU A 185 5.61 -52.43 59.47
C GLU A 185 6.24 -53.82 59.28
N VAL A 186 7.17 -53.96 58.34
CA VAL A 186 7.92 -55.21 58.12
C VAL A 186 8.77 -55.56 59.33
N ALA A 187 9.46 -54.60 59.94
CA ALA A 187 10.23 -54.82 61.17
C ALA A 187 9.33 -55.26 62.33
N ALA A 188 8.18 -54.59 62.52
CA ALA A 188 7.20 -54.95 63.54
C ALA A 188 6.61 -56.36 63.30
N LEU A 189 6.34 -56.74 62.05
CA LEU A 189 5.89 -58.09 61.70
C LEU A 189 6.96 -59.15 61.97
N ARG A 190 8.24 -58.84 61.72
CA ARG A 190 9.37 -59.74 62.05
C ARG A 190 9.47 -59.95 63.56
N GLU A 191 9.39 -58.89 64.36
CA GLU A 191 9.40 -58.99 65.82
C GLU A 191 8.24 -59.85 66.34
N LYS A 192 7.01 -59.61 65.86
CA LYS A 192 5.85 -60.44 66.19
C LYS A 192 6.06 -61.90 65.81
N LEU A 193 6.66 -62.17 64.64
CA LEU A 193 6.97 -63.53 64.21
C LEU A 193 7.98 -64.21 65.14
N GLU A 194 9.04 -63.50 65.55
CA GLU A 194 10.03 -64.02 66.49
C GLU A 194 9.39 -64.32 67.85
N LEU A 195 8.53 -63.43 68.35
CA LEU A 195 7.77 -63.66 69.59
C LEU A 195 6.87 -64.90 69.49
N VAL A 196 6.16 -65.08 68.38
CA VAL A 196 5.34 -66.28 68.12
C VAL A 196 6.21 -67.54 68.03
N LYS A 197 7.39 -67.48 67.43
CA LYS A 197 8.35 -68.60 67.42
C LYS A 197 8.82 -68.95 68.84
N PHE A 198 9.16 -67.96 69.66
CA PHE A 198 9.56 -68.22 71.06
C PHE A 198 8.41 -68.79 71.88
N GLN A 199 7.20 -68.25 71.73
CA GLN A 199 6.02 -68.77 72.40
C GLN A 199 5.74 -70.22 71.99
N THR A 200 5.78 -70.55 70.70
CA THR A 200 5.57 -71.94 70.24
C THR A 200 6.65 -72.89 70.76
N LEU A 201 7.92 -72.46 70.83
CA LEU A 201 8.99 -73.24 71.47
C LEU A 201 8.76 -73.45 72.97
N GLN A 202 8.25 -72.44 73.69
CA GLN A 202 7.90 -72.59 75.11
C GLN A 202 6.74 -73.58 75.32
N TRP A 203 5.68 -73.49 74.51
CA TRP A 203 4.57 -74.47 74.55
C TRP A 203 5.06 -75.88 74.24
N LEU A 204 5.94 -76.04 73.26
CA LEU A 204 6.55 -77.32 72.92
C LEU A 204 7.31 -77.91 74.13
N MET A 205 8.15 -77.09 74.78
CA MET A 205 8.87 -77.51 76.00
C MET A 205 7.91 -77.88 77.13
N GLY A 206 6.83 -77.12 77.33
CA GLY A 206 5.80 -77.42 78.33
C GLY A 206 5.10 -78.74 78.05
N VAL A 207 4.71 -79.02 76.81
CA VAL A 207 4.06 -80.27 76.41
C VAL A 207 5.02 -81.46 76.55
N CYS A 208 6.27 -81.34 76.10
CA CYS A 208 7.28 -82.39 76.27
C CYS A 208 7.54 -82.70 77.75
N THR A 209 7.68 -81.67 78.59
CA THR A 209 7.90 -81.85 80.03
C THR A 209 6.68 -82.45 80.73
N GLY A 210 5.47 -82.01 80.36
CA GLY A 210 4.22 -82.59 80.86
C GLY A 210 4.06 -84.06 80.47
N PHE A 211 4.37 -84.42 79.21
CA PHE A 211 4.35 -85.80 78.74
C PHE A 211 5.39 -86.66 79.47
N ALA A 212 6.61 -86.16 79.66
CA ALA A 212 7.63 -86.83 80.44
C ALA A 212 7.20 -87.05 81.90
N ALA A 213 6.57 -86.06 82.54
CA ALA A 213 6.04 -86.17 83.89
C ALA A 213 4.91 -87.21 84.00
N LEU A 214 4.02 -87.27 83.00
CA LEU A 214 2.97 -88.31 82.93
C LEU A 214 3.56 -89.71 82.74
N LEU A 215 4.56 -89.87 81.86
CA LEU A 215 5.27 -91.14 81.69
C LEU A 215 5.94 -91.60 82.99
N LEU A 216 6.63 -90.69 83.70
CA LEU A 216 7.23 -90.99 84.99
C LEU A 216 6.17 -91.31 86.07
N GLY A 217 5.03 -90.60 86.06
CA GLY A 217 3.90 -90.86 86.94
C GLY A 217 3.26 -92.22 86.69
N ALA A 218 3.06 -92.59 85.42
CA ALA A 218 2.54 -93.90 85.03
C ALA A 218 3.53 -95.03 85.36
N TRP A 219 4.83 -94.82 85.10
CA TRP A 219 5.89 -95.76 85.49
C TRP A 219 5.88 -96.01 87.00
N ARG A 220 5.68 -94.95 87.80
CA ARG A 220 5.58 -95.04 89.26
C ARG A 220 4.32 -95.77 89.75
N LEU A 221 3.21 -95.74 89.00
CA LEU A 221 1.97 -96.45 89.34
C LEU A 221 1.99 -97.93 88.94
N LEU A 222 2.86 -98.31 87.99
CA LEU A 222 2.96 -99.67 87.44
C LEU A 222 4.04 -100.53 88.14
N MET A 223 4.95 -99.90 88.90
CA MET A 223 5.92 -100.55 89.81
C MET A 223 5.37 -100.59 91.23
#